data_AF-A0A4Q6Y792-F1
#
_entry.id   AF-A0A4Q6Y792-F1
#
_cell.length_a   1.000
_cell.length_b   1.000
_cell.length_c   1.000
_cell.angle_alpha   90.00
_cell.angle_beta   90.00
_cell.angle_gamma   90.00
#
_symmetry.space_group_name_H-M   'P 1'
#
loop_
_entity.id
_entity.type
_entity.pdbx_description
1 polymer ?
#
loop_
_entity_poly.entity_id
_entity_poly.type
_entity_poly.pdbx_seq_one_letter_code
_entity_poly.pdbx_strand_id
1 'polypeptide(L)' 'MSNRDVIKSRGRPATGKGAPITVRLQPDLLATVDAWIAAQPGGLSRPEAIRQIVAAHFEPKTD' A
#
# COMPACT_ATOMS: atom_id res chain seq x y z
N MET A 1 6.74 -13.44 -41.11
CA MET A 1 5.58 -12.59 -40.75
C MET A 1 6.03 -11.67 -39.63
N SER A 2 5.99 -10.35 -39.83
CA SER A 2 6.61 -9.35 -38.93
C SER A 2 5.64 -9.00 -37.80
N ASN A 3 6.00 -9.31 -36.55
CA ASN A 3 5.18 -9.04 -35.34
C ASN A 3 5.25 -7.55 -34.90
N ARG A 4 5.25 -6.60 -35.85
CA ARG A 4 5.49 -5.17 -35.59
C ARG A 4 4.23 -4.35 -35.29
N ASP A 5 3.05 -4.98 -35.32
CA ASP A 5 1.77 -4.25 -35.22
C ASP A 5 1.12 -4.25 -33.82
N VAL A 6 1.76 -4.83 -32.79
CA VAL A 6 1.28 -4.71 -31.41
C VAL A 6 1.94 -3.53 -30.72
N ILE A 7 1.36 -2.35 -30.89
CA ILE A 7 1.65 -1.20 -30.03
C ILE A 7 1.11 -1.56 -28.64
N LYS A 8 2.00 -1.87 -27.69
CA LYS A 8 1.61 -2.04 -26.28
C LYS A 8 1.11 -0.70 -25.76
N SER A 9 -0.19 -0.48 -25.85
CA SER A 9 -0.85 0.69 -25.25
C SER A 9 -0.46 0.73 -23.78
N ARG A 10 0.08 1.87 -23.33
CA ARG A 10 0.39 2.08 -21.91
C ARG A 10 -0.93 1.85 -21.17
N GLY A 11 -0.94 0.86 -20.29
CA GLY A 11 -2.15 0.48 -19.54
C GLY A 11 -2.79 1.67 -18.82
N ARG A 12 -3.97 1.46 -18.24
CA ARG A 12 -4.73 2.50 -17.54
C ARG A 12 -3.80 3.40 -16.70
N PRO A 13 -3.90 4.74 -16.81
CA PRO A 13 -3.13 5.66 -15.99
C PRO A 13 -3.27 5.31 -14.51
N ALA A 14 -2.19 5.42 -13.74
CA ALA A 14 -2.20 5.07 -12.32
C ALA A 14 -3.27 5.91 -11.59
N THR A 15 -4.36 5.27 -11.17
CA THR A 15 -5.49 5.92 -10.49
C THR A 15 -5.30 6.01 -8.97
N GLY A 16 -4.21 5.43 -8.44
CA GLY A 16 -3.90 5.49 -7.02
C GLY A 16 -3.38 6.88 -6.64
N LYS A 17 -3.96 7.48 -5.59
CA LYS A 17 -3.42 8.69 -4.98
C LYS A 17 -2.19 8.33 -4.14
N GLY A 18 -1.09 9.07 -4.29
CA GLY A 18 0.15 8.88 -3.55
C GLY A 18 1.17 7.97 -4.23
N ALA A 19 2.40 7.94 -3.69
CA ALA A 19 3.46 7.08 -4.19
C ALA A 19 3.26 5.63 -3.68
N PRO A 20 3.34 4.61 -4.56
CA PRO A 20 3.22 3.22 -4.13
C PRO A 20 4.43 2.79 -3.31
N ILE A 21 4.18 2.22 -2.14
CA ILE A 21 5.21 1.63 -1.27
C ILE A 21 5.01 0.11 -1.29
N THR A 22 5.81 -0.60 -2.07
CA THR A 22 5.76 -2.07 -2.17
C THR A 22 6.83 -2.67 -1.27
N VAL A 23 6.43 -3.15 -0.09
CA VAL A 23 7.33 -3.77 0.89
C VAL A 23 6.93 -5.22 1.12
N ARG A 24 7.91 -6.11 1.23
CA ARG A 24 7.70 -7.51 1.62
C ARG A 24 7.92 -7.64 3.11
N LEU A 25 6.86 -7.85 3.87
CA LEU A 25 6.93 -8.12 5.30
C LEU A 25 7.17 -9.62 5.52
N GLN A 26 8.04 -9.95 6.47
CA GLN A 26 8.18 -11.32 6.94
C GLN A 26 6.91 -11.78 7.68
N PRO A 27 6.62 -13.10 7.76
CA PRO A 27 5.35 -13.61 8.28
C PRO A 27 5.00 -13.14 9.70
N ASP A 28 6.00 -13.06 10.57
CA ASP A 28 5.83 -12.65 11.97
C ASP A 28 5.35 -11.18 12.10
N LEU A 29 6.00 -10.29 11.36
CA LEU A 29 5.62 -8.88 11.33
C LEU A 29 4.27 -8.68 10.64
N LEU A 30 3.98 -9.45 9.59
CA LEU A 30 2.68 -9.41 8.92
C LEU A 30 1.55 -9.86 9.86
N ALA A 31 1.77 -10.92 10.64
CA ALA A 31 0.81 -11.40 11.63
C ALA A 31 0.54 -10.34 12.72
N THR A 32 1.57 -9.61 13.15
CA THR A 32 1.44 -8.50 14.10
C THR A 32 0.54 -7.40 13.55
N VAL A 33 0.72 -7.02 12.27
CA VAL A 33 -0.14 -6.03 11.60
C VAL A 33 -1.57 -6.54 11.48
N ASP A 34 -1.77 -7.79 11.08
CA ASP A 34 -3.11 -8.37 10.95
C ASP A 34 -3.86 -8.46 12.29
N ALA A 35 -3.16 -8.81 13.37
CA ALA A 35 -3.72 -8.82 14.72
C ALA A 35 -4.12 -7.41 15.18
N TRP A 36 -3.29 -6.40 14.89
CA TRP A 36 -3.63 -5.01 15.18
C TRP A 36 -4.86 -4.55 14.39
N ILE A 37 -4.96 -4.89 13.10
CA ILE A 37 -6.13 -4.58 12.26
C ILE A 37 -7.41 -5.18 12.82
N ALA A 38 -7.37 -6.43 13.28
CA ALA A 38 -8.53 -7.12 13.83
C ALA A 38 -9.09 -6.45 15.09
N ALA A 39 -8.26 -5.72 15.84
CA ALA A 39 -8.68 -4.97 17.02
C ALA A 39 -9.34 -3.62 16.67
N GLN A 40 -9.26 -3.14 15.43
CA GLN A 40 -9.74 -1.82 15.05
C GLN A 40 -11.22 -1.82 14.62
N PRO A 41 -11.98 -0.80 14.99
CA PRO A 41 -13.36 -0.65 14.54
C PRO A 41 -13.41 -0.36 13.03
N GLY A 42 -14.34 -1.01 12.32
CA GLY A 42 -14.64 -0.69 10.92
C GLY A 42 -13.86 -1.48 9.86
N GLY A 43 -13.06 -2.49 10.25
CA GLY A 43 -12.47 -3.43 9.28
C GLY A 43 -11.48 -2.77 8.32
N LEU A 44 -10.42 -2.17 8.87
CA LEU A 44 -9.38 -1.49 8.10
C LEU A 44 -8.71 -2.43 7.09
N SER A 45 -8.46 -1.93 5.88
CA SER A 45 -7.57 -2.64 4.96
C SER A 45 -6.10 -2.47 5.38
N ARG A 46 -5.23 -3.42 5.00
CA ARG A 46 -3.78 -3.34 5.31
C ARG A 46 -3.14 -2.01 4.87
N PRO A 47 -3.40 -1.46 3.67
CA PRO A 47 -2.84 -0.17 3.29
C PRO A 47 -3.36 1.01 4.14
N GLU A 48 -4.59 0.95 4.64
CA GLU A 48 -5.13 1.97 5.55
C GLU A 48 -4.49 1.87 6.93
N ALA A 49 -4.35 0.64 7.44
CA ALA A 49 -3.69 0.36 8.71
C ALA A 49 -2.26 0.90 8.74
N ILE A 50 -1.45 0.58 7.71
CA ILE A 50 -0.07 1.10 7.61
C ILE A 50 -0.06 2.63 7.55
N ARG A 51 -0.99 3.27 6.82
CA ARG A 51 -1.08 4.74 6.78
C ARG A 51 -1.35 5.33 8.16
N GLN A 52 -2.24 4.73 8.94
CA GLN A 52 -2.52 5.19 10.31
C GLN A 52 -1.35 4.95 11.26
N ILE A 53 -0.72 3.77 11.20
CA ILE A 53 0.45 3.43 12.04
C ILE A 53 1.59 4.41 11.77
N VAL A 54 1.91 4.67 10.50
CA VAL A 54 2.95 5.62 10.12
C VAL A 54 2.60 7.03 10.58
N ALA A 55 1.37 7.49 10.34
CA ALA A 55 0.93 8.82 10.77
C ALA A 55 0.92 8.99 12.31
N ALA A 56 0.65 7.92 13.06
CA ALA A 56 0.68 7.94 14.52
C ALA A 56 2.10 7.83 15.08
N HIS A 57 3.01 7.13 14.39
CA HIS A 57 4.38 6.89 14.85
C HIS A 57 5.29 8.09 14.58
N PHE A 58 5.10 8.78 13.45
CA PHE A 58 5.84 9.99 13.13
C PHE A 58 5.01 11.19 13.54
N GLU A 59 5.44 11.91 14.57
CA GLU A 59 4.89 13.24 14.85
C GLU A 59 5.05 14.12 13.61
N PRO A 60 4.04 14.94 13.24
CA PRO A 60 4.22 15.91 12.19
C PRO A 60 5.33 16.85 12.63
N LYS A 61 6.48 16.76 11.95
CA LYS A 61 7.54 17.75 12.12
C LYS A 61 7.03 19.04 11.50
N THR A 62 6.38 19.86 12.33
CA THR A 62 6.06 21.24 12.01
C THR A 62 7.39 21.97 11.94
N ASP A 63 7.87 22.16 10.71
CA ASP A 63 8.90 23.15 10.36
C ASP A 63 8.24 24.52 10.23
#